data_AF-A0A7V3H3P9-F1
#
_entry.id   AF-A0A7V3H3P9-F1
#
_cell.length_a   1.000
_cell.length_b   1.000
_cell.length_c   1.000
_cell.angle_alpha   90.00
_cell.angle_beta   90.00
_cell.angle_gamma   90.00
#
_symmetry.space_group_name_H-M   'P 1'
#
loop_
_entity.id
_entity.type
_entity.pdbx_description
1 polymer ?
#
loop_
_entity_poly.entity_id
_entity_poly.type
_entity_poly.pdbx_seq_one_letter_code
_entity_poly.pdbx_strand_id
1 'polypeptide(L)' 'LGHFQAMNRIFAEYLDAHRPARSTVGVAALPMGALVEMDMIALCD' A
#
# COMPACT_ATOMS: atom_id res chain seq x y z
N LEU A 1 10.47 5.88 -3.41
CA LEU A 1 10.21 5.43 -2.02
C LEU A 1 10.13 6.55 -0.98
N GLY A 2 10.25 7.84 -1.33
CA GLY A 2 10.25 8.95 -0.35
C GLY A 2 9.00 9.06 0.53
N HIS A 3 7.86 8.50 0.11
CA HIS A 3 6.61 8.51 0.88
C HIS A 3 6.37 7.24 1.71
N PHE A 4 7.33 6.31 1.79
CA PHE A 4 7.11 5.00 2.42
C PHE A 4 6.68 5.08 3.89
N GLN A 5 7.30 5.97 4.69
CA GLN A 5 6.90 6.15 6.10
C GLN A 5 5.50 6.77 6.24
N ALA A 6 5.15 7.73 5.37
CA ALA A 6 3.82 8.33 5.39
C ALA A 6 2.75 7.31 5.00
N MET A 7 3.00 6.51 3.95
CA MET A 7 2.11 5.42 3.54
C MET A 7 1.95 4.39 4.66
N ASN A 8 3.02 3.99 5.34
CA ASN A 8 2.95 2.99 6.41
C ASN A 8 2.09 3.44 7.59
N ARG A 9 2.12 4.72 7.97
CA ARG A 9 1.26 5.26 9.03
C ARG A 9 -0.22 5.12 8.65
N ILE A 10 -0.58 5.58 7.45
CA ILE A 10 -1.94 5.47 6.93
C ILE A 10 -2.34 3.99 6.81
N PHE A 11 -1.49 3.14 6.23
CA PHE A 11 -1.76 1.73 6.08
C PHE A 11 -2.08 1.05 7.43
N ALA A 12 -1.35 1.40 8.49
CA ALA A 12 -1.62 0.89 9.83
C ALA A 12 -2.98 1.37 10.37
N GLU A 13 -3.36 2.63 10.15
CA GLU A 13 -4.68 3.13 10.56
C GLU A 13 -5.85 2.30 9.98
N TYR A 14 -5.70 1.77 8.76
CA TYR A 14 -6.74 0.97 8.09
C TYR A 14 -6.61 -0.54 8.29
N LEU A 15 -5.39 -1.08 8.36
CA LEU A 15 -5.13 -2.53 8.26
C LEU A 15 -4.31 -3.10 9.42
N ASP A 16 -4.09 -2.35 10.51
CA ASP A 16 -3.28 -2.85 11.65
C ASP A 16 -3.87 -4.07 12.35
N ALA A 17 -5.18 -4.28 12.34
CA ALA A 17 -5.78 -5.48 12.92
C ALA A 17 -5.55 -6.73 12.03
N HIS A 18 -5.68 -6.58 10.70
CA HIS A 18 -5.62 -7.70 9.76
C HIS A 18 -4.18 -8.06 9.34
N ARG A 19 -3.28 -7.06 9.28
CA ARG A 19 -1.85 -7.19 8.93
C ARG A 19 -1.60 -8.15 7.75
N PRO A 20 -2.19 -7.89 6.58
CA PRO A 20 -2.05 -8.78 5.45
C PRO A 20 -0.58 -8.87 5.01
N ALA A 21 -0.21 -10.02 4.44
CA ALA A 21 1.03 -10.14 3.71
C ALA A 21 1.06 -9.11 2.57
N ARG A 22 2.17 -8.40 2.41
CA ARG A 22 2.32 -7.35 1.39
C ARG A 22 3.72 -7.31 0.80
N SER A 23 3.81 -6.72 -0.37
CA SER A 23 5.05 -6.31 -1.01
C SER A 23 4.97 -4.84 -1.39
N THR A 24 6.08 -4.11 -1.27
CA THR A 24 6.15 -2.69 -1.65
C THR A 24 7.43 -2.46 -2.43
N VAL A 25 7.30 -1.93 -3.64
CA VAL A 25 8.42 -1.69 -4.55
C VAL A 25 8.39 -0.25 -5.04
N GLY A 26 9.57 0.30 -5.34
CA GLY A 26 9.67 1.57 -6.04
C GLY A 26 9.57 1.34 -7.55
N VAL A 27 8.76 2.14 -8.23
CA VAL A 27 8.61 2.13 -9.69
C VAL A 27 9.00 3.49 -10.29
N ALA A 28 9.28 3.51 -11.59
CA ALA A 28 9.65 4.74 -12.29
C ALA A 28 8.50 5.75 -12.38
N ALA A 29 7.28 5.26 -12.64
CA ALA A 29 6.07 6.07 -12.70
C ALA A 29 4.82 5.20 -12.44
N LEU A 30 3.72 5.85 -12.06
CA LEU A 30 2.38 5.27 -11.96
C LEU A 30 1.41 6.02 -12.90
N PRO A 31 0.32 5.38 -13.34
CA PRO A 31 -0.73 6.03 -14.12
C PRO A 31 -1.25 7.31 -13.44
N MET A 32 -1.63 8.30 -14.26
CA MET A 32 -2.16 9.59 -13.80
C MET A 32 -1.22 10.39 -12.87
N GLY A 33 0.05 9.99 -12.74
CA GLY A 33 0.98 10.62 -11.79
C GLY A 33 0.66 10.31 -10.32
N ALA A 34 0.01 9.18 -10.05
CA ALA A 34 -0.32 8.75 -8.69
C ALA A 34 0.95 8.58 -7.81
N LEU A 35 0.80 8.83 -6.50
CA LEU A 35 1.90 8.69 -5.53
C LEU A 35 2.09 7.24 -5.06
N VAL A 36 1.00 6.47 -5.01
CA VAL A 36 0.94 5.07 -4.58
C VAL A 36 -0.19 4.39 -5.35
N GLU A 37 0.03 3.14 -5.75
CA GLU A 37 -0.97 2.23 -6.30
C GLU A 37 -0.86 0.90 -5.54
N MET A 38 -1.99 0.25 -5.24
CA MET A 38 -2.03 -0.99 -4.47
C MET A 38 -3.15 -1.90 -4.96
N ASP A 39 -2.80 -3.15 -5.23
CA ASP A 39 -3.74 -4.25 -5.43
C ASP A 39 -3.80 -5.13 -4.18
N MET A 40 -4.95 -5.77 -3.96
CA MET A 40 -5.20 -6.62 -2.80
C MET A 40 -6.01 -7.84 -3.19
N ILE A 41 -5.69 -8.96 -2.54
CA ILE A 41 -6.51 -10.17 -2.55
C ILE A 41 -7.12 -10.32 -1.15
N ALA A 42 -8.43 -10.56 -1.10
CA ALA A 42 -9.17 -10.80 0.14
C ALA A 42 -9.96 -12.10 0.03
N LEU A 43 -10.20 -12.74 1.17
CA LEU A 43 -11.11 -13.88 1.26
C LEU A 43 -12.56 -13.37 1.23
N CYS A 44 -13.44 -14.04 0.50
CA CYS A 44 -14.88 -13.85 0.56
C CYS A 44 -15.50 -15.01 1.33
N ASP A 45 -16.34 -14.71 2.31
CA ASP A 45 -17.13 -15.70 3.05
C ASP A 45 -18.33 -16.18 2.22
#